data_AF-A0A1X2LRZ8-F1
#
_entry.id   AF-A0A1X2LRZ8-F1
#
_cell.length_a   1.000
_cell.length_b   1.000
_cell.length_c   1.000
_cell.angle_alpha   90.00
_cell.angle_beta   90.00
_cell.angle_gamma   90.00
#
_symmetry.space_group_name_H-M   'P 1'
#
loop_
_entity.id
_entity.type
_entity.pdbx_description
1 polymer ?
#
loop_
_entity_poly.entity_id
_entity_poly.type
_entity_poly.pdbx_seq_one_letter_code
_entity_poly.pdbx_strand_id
1 'polypeptide(L)'
;MFTVNADMHPERNKELPSYAAIPPEENARRFFAGPGPYSVGRAGMAWRRLADDLYTAACDINRALTTLTGAWQSKAATEMTQAAAPYLAWLNDTAKRASSTAALASCTVDAWQWAARSMVPTETVAANVAWRKQLYQTNHLGQNFHEIACCEAEYQNYWDTNARTMESYRGVVEFDMRWVQPFVEAPKITVDEVSRQWAQG
;
A
#
# COMPACT_ATOMS: atom_id res chain seq x y z
N MET A 1 29.84 19.11 -3.34
CA MET A 1 28.82 20.16 -3.13
C MET A 1 27.88 20.12 -4.32
N PHE A 2 26.92 19.20 -4.30
CA PHE A 2 25.95 19.02 -5.39
C PHE A 2 24.58 19.39 -4.85
N THR A 3 24.06 20.51 -5.35
CA THR A 3 22.71 21.01 -5.11
C THR A 3 21.70 20.04 -5.70
N VAL A 4 20.93 19.37 -4.83
CA VAL A 4 19.74 18.62 -5.24
C VAL A 4 18.68 19.65 -5.65
N ASN A 5 18.30 19.58 -6.92
CA ASN A 5 17.34 20.47 -7.53
C ASN A 5 15.95 20.22 -6.93
N ALA A 6 15.40 21.26 -6.31
CA ALA A 6 14.07 21.28 -5.73
C ALA A 6 13.03 21.51 -6.84
N ASP A 7 12.79 20.48 -7.66
CA ASP A 7 11.63 20.49 -8.56
C ASP A 7 10.38 20.04 -7.78
N MET A 8 9.78 21.08 -7.22
CA MET A 8 8.53 21.14 -6.49
C MET A 8 7.36 20.78 -7.40
N HIS A 9 6.71 19.66 -7.12
CA HIS A 9 5.30 19.49 -7.50
C HIS A 9 4.46 20.44 -6.62
N PRO A 10 3.74 21.41 -7.20
CA PRO A 10 3.04 22.47 -6.44
C PRO A 10 1.86 21.99 -5.58
N GLU A 11 1.51 20.69 -5.60
CA GLU A 11 0.45 20.10 -4.77
C GLU A 11 0.98 19.38 -3.51
N ARG A 12 2.29 19.21 -3.34
CA ARG A 12 2.87 18.50 -2.16
C ARG A 12 2.90 19.31 -0.86
N ASN A 13 2.46 20.57 -0.88
CA ASN A 13 2.56 21.48 0.27
C ASN A 13 1.22 21.93 0.86
N LYS A 14 0.11 21.24 0.54
CA LYS A 14 -1.04 21.24 1.44
C LYS A 14 -0.70 20.26 2.56
N GLU A 15 -0.17 20.77 3.68
CA GLU A 15 -0.06 19.97 4.90
C GLU A 15 -1.42 19.32 5.14
N LEU A 16 -1.47 17.99 5.01
CA LEU A 16 -2.69 17.24 5.30
C LEU A 16 -3.07 17.59 6.74
N PRO A 17 -4.35 17.93 7.02
CA PRO A 17 -4.76 18.29 8.36
C PRO A 17 -4.25 17.26 9.38
N SER A 18 -3.57 17.72 10.43
CA SER A 18 -3.09 16.84 11.48
C SER A 18 -4.27 16.14 12.15
N TYR A 19 -4.15 14.84 12.40
CA TYR A 19 -5.18 14.11 13.15
C TYR A 19 -5.30 14.59 14.60
N ALA A 20 -4.29 15.30 15.11
CA ALA A 20 -4.34 15.97 16.42
C ALA A 20 -5.33 17.16 16.44
N ALA A 21 -5.70 17.73 15.29
CA ALA A 21 -6.72 18.79 15.22
C ALA A 21 -8.16 18.24 15.17
N ILE A 22 -8.34 16.93 15.11
CA ILE A 22 -9.63 16.26 14.97
C ILE A 22 -9.98 15.58 16.31
N PRO A 23 -11.16 15.85 16.91
CA PRO A 23 -11.57 15.20 18.15
C PRO A 23 -11.54 13.67 18.07
N PRO A 24 -11.30 12.95 19.19
CA PRO A 24 -11.19 11.50 19.20
C PRO A 24 -12.41 10.78 18.62
N GLU A 25 -13.62 11.31 18.84
CA GLU A 25 -14.88 10.76 18.32
C GLU A 25 -14.90 10.78 16.79
N GLU A 26 -14.43 11.87 16.20
CA GLU A 26 -14.44 12.04 14.74
C GLU A 26 -13.33 11.24 14.08
N ASN A 27 -12.16 11.12 14.71
CA ASN A 27 -11.10 10.21 14.27
C ASN A 27 -11.60 8.75 14.24
N ALA A 28 -12.20 8.28 15.33
CA ALA A 28 -12.76 6.93 15.41
C ALA A 28 -13.88 6.73 14.39
N ARG A 29 -14.85 7.67 14.32
CA ARG A 29 -15.97 7.59 13.38
C ARG A 29 -15.50 7.51 11.94
N ARG A 30 -14.54 8.36 11.52
CA ARG A 30 -13.99 8.33 10.16
C ARG A 30 -13.28 7.04 9.85
N PHE A 31 -12.49 6.52 10.79
CA PHE A 31 -11.75 5.28 10.62
C PHE A 31 -12.68 4.08 10.39
N PHE A 32 -13.76 3.97 11.17
CA PHE A 32 -14.70 2.85 11.09
C PHE A 32 -15.84 3.03 10.08
N ALA A 33 -16.04 4.22 9.51
CA ALA A 33 -17.07 4.46 8.49
C ALA A 33 -16.76 3.81 7.12
N GLY A 34 -15.49 3.46 6.88
CA GLY A 34 -15.05 2.85 5.62
C GLY A 34 -15.42 1.35 5.49
N PRO A 35 -15.31 0.75 4.30
CA PRO A 35 -15.62 -0.66 4.04
C PRO A 35 -14.64 -1.67 4.67
N GLY A 36 -13.67 -1.20 5.46
CA GLY A 36 -12.59 -2.01 6.02
C GLY A 36 -11.56 -2.47 4.97
N PRO A 37 -10.63 -3.37 5.36
CA PRO A 37 -9.46 -3.71 4.54
C PRO A 37 -9.70 -4.88 3.58
N TYR A 38 -10.91 -5.44 3.55
CA TYR A 38 -11.20 -6.70 2.85
C TYR A 38 -10.98 -6.60 1.33
N SER A 39 -11.37 -5.49 0.71
CA SER A 39 -11.16 -5.26 -0.72
C SER A 39 -9.67 -5.22 -1.08
N VAL A 40 -8.84 -4.58 -0.26
CA VAL A 40 -7.39 -4.52 -0.42
C VAL A 40 -6.77 -5.90 -0.24
N GLY A 41 -7.20 -6.66 0.77
CA GLY A 41 -6.75 -8.04 0.96
C GLY A 41 -7.07 -8.94 -0.23
N ARG A 42 -8.28 -8.82 -0.81
CA ARG A 42 -8.66 -9.53 -2.05
C ARG A 42 -7.80 -9.12 -3.23
N ALA A 43 -7.53 -7.83 -3.39
CA ALA A 43 -6.63 -7.34 -4.44
C ALA A 43 -5.22 -7.92 -4.26
N GLY A 44 -4.70 -7.99 -3.03
CA GLY A 44 -3.42 -8.62 -2.72
C GLY A 44 -3.35 -10.09 -3.15
N MET A 45 -4.41 -10.88 -2.89
CA MET A 45 -4.49 -12.26 -3.38
C MET A 45 -4.52 -12.35 -4.91
N ALA A 46 -5.23 -11.44 -5.58
CA ALA A 46 -5.26 -11.41 -7.04
C ALA A 46 -3.87 -11.08 -7.63
N TRP A 47 -3.14 -10.13 -7.03
CA TRP A 47 -1.76 -9.82 -7.40
C TRP A 47 -0.80 -10.99 -7.19
N ARG A 48 -0.97 -11.74 -6.09
CA ARG A 48 -0.19 -12.96 -5.83
C ARG A 48 -0.43 -13.99 -6.93
N ARG A 49 -1.69 -14.26 -7.25
CA ARG A 49 -2.05 -15.19 -8.34
C ARG A 49 -1.47 -14.77 -9.68
N LEU A 50 -1.55 -13.48 -10.02
CA LEU A 50 -0.94 -12.96 -11.25
C LEU A 50 0.58 -13.19 -11.28
N ALA A 51 1.27 -13.01 -10.15
CA ALA A 51 2.70 -13.31 -10.07
C ALA A 51 2.99 -14.79 -10.38
N ASP A 52 2.21 -15.71 -9.81
CA ASP A 52 2.36 -17.15 -10.02
C ASP A 52 2.07 -17.53 -11.49
N ASP A 53 1.02 -16.95 -12.09
CA ASP A 53 0.66 -17.16 -13.49
C ASP A 53 1.79 -16.68 -14.43
N LEU A 54 2.41 -15.52 -14.14
CA LEU A 54 3.54 -14.98 -14.91
C LEU A 54 4.81 -15.82 -14.80
N TYR A 55 5.14 -16.32 -13.60
CA TYR A 55 6.27 -17.23 -13.41
C TYR A 55 6.05 -18.56 -14.13
N THR A 56 4.82 -19.09 -14.09
CA THR A 56 4.44 -20.30 -14.80
C THR A 56 4.61 -20.11 -16.31
N ALA A 57 4.10 -19.01 -16.86
CA ALA A 57 4.26 -18.66 -18.26
C ALA A 57 5.74 -18.56 -18.68
N ALA A 58 6.59 -17.94 -17.86
CA ALA A 58 8.04 -17.86 -18.14
C ALA A 58 8.69 -19.25 -18.16
N CYS A 59 8.32 -20.14 -17.24
CA CYS A 59 8.81 -21.52 -17.21
C CYS A 59 8.37 -22.31 -18.44
N ASP A 60 7.12 -22.18 -18.85
CA ASP A 60 6.57 -22.91 -20.00
C ASP A 60 7.19 -22.45 -21.32
N ILE A 61 7.41 -21.15 -21.51
CA ILE A 61 8.15 -20.61 -22.66
C ILE A 61 9.59 -21.15 -22.67
N ASN A 62 10.27 -21.13 -21.52
CA ASN A 62 11.63 -21.64 -21.43
C ASN A 62 11.72 -23.15 -21.75
N ARG A 63 10.74 -23.94 -21.29
CA ARG A 63 10.60 -25.36 -21.66
C ARG A 63 10.43 -25.53 -23.16
N ALA A 64 9.54 -24.76 -23.78
CA ALA A 64 9.31 -24.82 -25.23
C ALA A 64 10.57 -24.49 -26.04
N LEU A 65 11.33 -23.46 -25.64
CA LEU A 65 12.61 -23.10 -26.27
C LEU A 65 13.67 -24.19 -26.08
N THR A 66 13.71 -24.84 -24.91
CA THR A 66 14.60 -25.98 -24.65
C THR A 66 14.24 -27.18 -25.54
N THR A 67 12.95 -27.48 -25.69
CA THR A 67 12.47 -28.54 -26.59
C THR A 67 12.81 -28.22 -28.05
N LEU A 68 12.61 -26.98 -28.49
CA LEU A 68 12.93 -26.53 -29.85
C LEU A 68 14.42 -26.72 -30.17
N THR A 69 15.29 -26.23 -29.29
CA THR A 69 16.74 -26.32 -29.47
C THR A 69 17.27 -27.74 -29.33
N GLY A 70 16.63 -28.58 -28.52
CA GLY A 70 16.94 -30.00 -28.39
C GLY A 70 16.52 -30.85 -29.60
N ALA A 71 15.34 -30.57 -30.17
CA ALA A 71 14.79 -31.31 -31.30
C ALA A 71 15.35 -30.85 -32.66
N TRP A 72 15.65 -29.55 -32.80
CA TRP A 72 16.10 -28.95 -34.06
C TRP A 72 17.23 -27.94 -33.85
N GLN A 73 18.46 -28.44 -33.88
CA GLN A 73 19.67 -27.64 -33.71
C GLN A 73 19.98 -26.87 -35.00
N SER A 74 19.48 -25.63 -35.10
CA SER A 74 19.68 -24.75 -36.25
C SER A 74 20.00 -23.30 -35.84
N LYS A 75 20.55 -22.52 -36.78
CA LYS A 75 20.76 -21.06 -36.60
C LYS A 75 19.44 -20.37 -36.25
N ALA A 76 18.35 -20.71 -36.95
CA ALA A 76 17.02 -20.15 -36.72
C ALA A 76 16.46 -20.46 -35.32
N ALA A 77 16.63 -21.68 -34.82
CA ALA A 77 16.22 -22.04 -33.45
C ALA A 77 17.02 -21.26 -32.37
N THR A 78 18.29 -21.01 -32.64
CA THR A 78 19.16 -20.20 -31.77
C THR A 78 18.73 -18.73 -31.77
N GLU A 79 18.47 -18.16 -32.94
CA GLU A 79 17.97 -16.79 -33.11
C GLU A 79 16.62 -16.56 -32.40
N MET A 80 15.70 -17.53 -32.50
CA MET A 80 14.41 -17.45 -31.81
C MET A 80 14.57 -17.45 -30.28
N THR A 81 15.51 -18.24 -29.75
CA THR A 81 15.82 -18.26 -28.31
C THR A 81 16.39 -16.92 -27.85
N GLN A 82 17.27 -16.31 -28.66
CA GLN A 82 17.82 -14.98 -28.38
C GLN A 82 16.74 -13.89 -28.43
N ALA A 83 15.87 -13.92 -29.43
CA ALA A 83 14.76 -12.98 -29.57
C ALA A 83 13.75 -13.06 -28.40
N ALA A 84 13.56 -14.24 -27.80
CA ALA A 84 12.65 -14.43 -26.67
C ALA A 84 13.23 -14.00 -25.31
N ALA A 85 14.56 -13.85 -25.20
CA ALA A 85 15.22 -13.57 -23.93
C ALA A 85 14.75 -12.28 -23.23
N PRO A 86 14.56 -11.13 -23.92
CA PRO A 86 14.03 -9.91 -23.29
C PRO A 86 12.61 -10.09 -22.74
N TYR A 87 11.77 -10.87 -23.44
CA TYR A 87 10.41 -11.14 -23.00
C TYR A 87 10.36 -12.05 -21.77
N LEU A 88 11.23 -13.07 -21.70
CA LEU A 88 11.40 -13.89 -20.50
C LEU A 88 11.89 -13.08 -19.29
N ALA A 89 12.84 -12.17 -19.51
CA ALA A 89 13.29 -11.26 -18.46
C ALA A 89 12.15 -10.36 -17.98
N TRP A 90 11.36 -9.81 -18.90
CA TRP A 90 10.19 -8.99 -18.59
C TRP A 90 9.12 -9.75 -17.81
N LEU A 91 8.80 -11.00 -18.17
CA LEU A 91 7.83 -11.83 -17.43
C LEU A 91 8.26 -12.02 -15.97
N ASN A 92 9.54 -12.36 -15.76
CA ASN A 92 10.07 -12.54 -14.42
C ASN A 92 10.09 -11.25 -13.59
N ASP A 93 10.45 -10.11 -14.20
CA ASP A 93 10.43 -8.81 -13.50
C ASP A 93 9.00 -8.39 -13.15
N THR A 94 8.06 -8.57 -14.09
CA THR A 94 6.63 -8.29 -13.89
C THR A 94 6.05 -9.18 -12.78
N ALA A 95 6.41 -10.45 -12.74
CA ALA A 95 6.01 -11.37 -11.68
C ALA A 95 6.53 -10.92 -10.30
N LYS A 96 7.79 -10.45 -10.22
CA LYS A 96 8.34 -9.87 -8.99
C LYS A 96 7.56 -8.64 -8.54
N ARG A 97 7.25 -7.70 -9.45
CA ARG A 97 6.46 -6.50 -9.15
C ARG A 97 5.06 -6.84 -8.64
N ALA A 98 4.40 -7.82 -9.27
CA ALA A 98 3.09 -8.32 -8.83
C ALA A 98 3.16 -8.93 -7.42
N SER A 99 4.17 -9.76 -7.15
CA SER A 99 4.43 -10.35 -5.83
C SER A 99 4.70 -9.28 -4.75
N SER A 100 5.49 -8.26 -5.06
CA SER A 100 5.73 -7.12 -4.16
C SER A 100 4.45 -6.33 -3.90
N THR A 101 3.63 -6.08 -4.93
CA THR A 101 2.34 -5.39 -4.77
C THR A 101 1.39 -6.18 -3.86
N ALA A 102 1.38 -7.52 -3.97
CA ALA A 102 0.63 -8.38 -3.06
C ALA A 102 1.11 -8.25 -1.60
N ALA A 103 2.42 -8.17 -1.37
CA ALA A 103 2.99 -8.00 -0.03
C ALA A 103 2.61 -6.64 0.58
N LEU A 104 2.69 -5.56 -0.20
CA LEU A 104 2.27 -4.21 0.23
C LEU A 104 0.78 -4.18 0.60
N ALA A 105 -0.07 -4.85 -0.18
CA ALA A 105 -1.50 -4.97 0.15
C ALA A 105 -1.72 -5.68 1.51
N SER A 106 -0.95 -6.73 1.81
CA SER A 106 -1.00 -7.38 3.13
C SER A 106 -0.53 -6.45 4.26
N CYS A 107 0.57 -5.70 4.08
CA CYS A 107 1.05 -4.72 5.05
C CYS A 107 -0.02 -3.65 5.37
N THR A 108 -0.71 -3.15 4.34
CA THR A 108 -1.81 -2.20 4.51
C THR A 108 -3.00 -2.80 5.29
N VAL A 109 -3.32 -4.09 5.07
CA VAL A 109 -4.35 -4.80 5.84
C VAL A 109 -3.94 -4.91 7.31
N ASP A 110 -2.70 -5.28 7.59
CA ASP A 110 -2.18 -5.40 8.96
C ASP A 110 -2.15 -4.05 9.67
N ALA A 111 -1.77 -2.98 8.97
CA ALA A 111 -1.79 -1.62 9.48
C ALA A 111 -3.21 -1.18 9.87
N TRP A 112 -4.21 -1.52 9.06
CA TRP A 112 -5.61 -1.27 9.40
C TRP A 112 -6.03 -2.07 10.64
N GLN A 113 -5.68 -3.35 10.74
CA GLN A 113 -6.04 -4.18 11.89
C GLN A 113 -5.40 -3.70 13.18
N TRP A 114 -4.13 -3.26 13.12
CA TRP A 114 -3.46 -2.63 14.25
C TRP A 114 -4.20 -1.35 14.66
N ALA A 115 -4.48 -0.45 13.71
CA ALA A 115 -5.17 0.79 13.98
C ALA A 115 -6.56 0.57 14.58
N ALA A 116 -7.32 -0.41 14.08
CA ALA A 116 -8.62 -0.79 14.60
C ALA A 116 -8.57 -1.26 16.07
N ARG A 117 -7.49 -1.93 16.49
CA ARG A 117 -7.30 -2.40 17.88
C ARG A 117 -6.75 -1.31 18.80
N SER A 118 -6.04 -0.32 18.26
CA SER A 118 -5.44 0.77 19.03
C SER A 118 -6.36 1.98 19.19
N MET A 119 -7.34 2.15 18.30
CA MET A 119 -8.29 3.26 18.34
C MET A 119 -9.19 3.15 19.58
N VAL A 120 -9.32 4.25 20.32
CA VAL A 120 -10.36 4.38 21.37
C VAL A 120 -11.70 4.58 20.67
N PRO A 121 -12.70 3.71 20.92
CA PRO A 121 -13.95 3.74 20.20
C PRO A 121 -14.90 4.82 20.76
N THR A 122 -15.84 5.27 19.93
CA THR A 122 -16.71 6.42 20.23
C THR A 122 -17.56 6.21 21.49
N GLU A 123 -17.96 4.97 21.80
CA GLU A 123 -18.71 4.65 23.02
C GLU A 123 -17.93 4.94 24.31
N THR A 124 -16.63 4.64 24.33
CA THR A 124 -15.75 4.91 25.48
C THR A 124 -15.61 6.41 25.71
N VAL A 125 -15.41 7.16 24.62
CA VAL A 125 -15.32 8.62 24.68
C VAL A 125 -16.64 9.24 25.14
N ALA A 126 -17.77 8.75 24.62
CA ALA A 126 -19.10 9.22 25.00
C ALA A 126 -19.41 8.96 26.48
N ALA A 127 -18.99 7.82 27.03
CA ALA A 127 -19.14 7.50 28.44
C ALA A 127 -18.39 8.49 29.34
N ASN A 128 -17.13 8.83 29.01
CA ASN A 128 -16.36 9.84 29.72
C ASN A 128 -17.06 11.21 29.68
N VAL A 129 -17.54 11.64 28.50
CA VAL A 129 -18.25 12.92 28.34
C VAL A 129 -19.55 12.95 29.16
N ALA A 130 -20.31 11.86 29.17
CA ALA A 130 -21.54 11.73 29.95
C ALA A 130 -21.26 11.78 31.45
N TRP A 131 -20.22 11.09 31.92
CA TRP A 131 -19.81 11.10 33.32
C TRP A 131 -19.33 12.48 33.77
N ARG A 132 -18.48 13.13 32.98
CA ARG A 132 -18.03 14.51 33.25
C ARG A 132 -19.20 15.48 33.36
N LYS A 133 -20.23 15.32 32.52
CA LYS A 133 -21.46 16.13 32.59
C LYS A 133 -22.21 15.93 33.92
N GLN A 134 -22.31 14.69 34.42
CA GLN A 134 -22.92 14.41 35.74
C GLN A 134 -22.10 15.01 36.89
N LEU A 135 -20.77 14.95 36.81
CA LEU A 135 -19.87 15.56 37.79
C LEU A 135 -20.08 17.08 37.87
N TYR A 136 -20.19 17.78 36.73
CA TYR A 136 -20.51 19.22 36.74
C TYR A 136 -21.87 19.51 37.35
N GLN A 137 -22.90 18.71 37.05
CA GLN A 137 -24.25 18.91 37.56
C GLN A 137 -24.33 18.82 39.08
N THR A 138 -23.48 17.98 39.69
CA THR A 138 -23.45 17.76 41.14
C THR A 138 -22.41 18.62 41.86
N ASN A 139 -21.59 19.41 41.15
CA ASN A 139 -20.47 20.18 41.70
C ASN A 139 -20.86 21.51 42.37
N HIS A 140 -21.87 21.52 43.24
CA HIS A 140 -22.41 22.75 43.84
C HIS A 140 -21.41 23.51 44.72
N LEU A 141 -20.48 22.81 45.37
CA LEU A 141 -19.50 23.39 46.31
C LEU A 141 -18.05 23.22 45.83
N GLY A 142 -17.84 22.76 44.59
CA GLY A 142 -16.50 22.45 44.09
C GLY A 142 -15.96 21.08 44.52
N GLN A 143 -16.78 20.24 45.16
CA GLN A 143 -16.33 18.96 45.71
C GLN A 143 -15.85 17.96 44.65
N ASN A 144 -16.28 18.11 43.39
CA ASN A 144 -15.93 17.19 42.29
C ASN A 144 -14.76 17.71 41.42
N PHE A 145 -14.06 18.79 41.81
CA PHE A 145 -13.02 19.40 40.96
C PHE A 145 -11.94 18.41 40.51
N HIS A 146 -11.49 17.55 41.43
CA HIS A 146 -10.46 16.56 41.12
C HIS A 146 -10.94 15.54 40.07
N GLU A 147 -12.16 15.01 40.23
CA GLU A 147 -12.70 14.00 39.33
C GLU A 147 -12.99 14.57 37.94
N ILE A 148 -13.46 15.82 37.87
CA ILE A 148 -13.64 16.55 36.60
C ILE A 148 -12.29 16.66 35.87
N ALA A 149 -11.23 17.07 36.57
CA ALA A 149 -9.90 17.18 36.01
C ALA A 149 -9.36 15.83 35.54
N CYS A 150 -9.62 14.74 36.28
CA CYS A 150 -9.29 13.39 35.84
C CYS A 150 -10.02 13.00 34.56
N CYS A 151 -11.32 13.28 34.43
CA CYS A 151 -12.09 13.00 33.22
C CYS A 151 -11.60 13.82 32.03
N GLU A 152 -11.28 15.11 32.23
CA GLU A 152 -10.70 15.98 31.21
C GLU A 152 -9.34 15.46 30.71
N ALA A 153 -8.47 15.05 31.64
CA ALA A 153 -7.17 14.46 31.30
C ALA A 153 -7.31 13.14 30.56
N GLU A 154 -8.26 12.29 30.95
CA GLU A 154 -8.54 11.03 30.27
C GLU A 154 -9.08 11.27 28.84
N TYR A 155 -9.98 12.22 28.66
CA TYR A 155 -10.44 12.63 27.33
C TYR A 155 -9.28 13.09 26.44
N GLN A 156 -8.34 13.88 26.99
CA GLN A 156 -7.15 14.29 26.26
C GLN A 156 -6.27 13.10 25.88
N ASN A 157 -6.14 12.08 26.74
CA ASN A 157 -5.44 10.85 26.39
C ASN A 157 -6.12 10.09 25.25
N TYR A 158 -7.45 10.07 25.20
CA TYR A 158 -8.19 9.49 24.07
C TYR A 158 -7.91 10.25 22.77
N TRP A 159 -7.90 11.59 22.83
CA TRP A 159 -7.55 12.44 21.71
C TRP A 159 -6.15 12.10 21.17
N ASP A 160 -5.15 12.12 22.04
CA ASP A 160 -3.76 11.86 21.67
C ASP A 160 -3.58 10.44 21.12
N THR A 161 -4.24 9.45 21.72
CA THR A 161 -4.19 8.05 21.26
C THR A 161 -4.76 7.93 19.85
N ASN A 162 -5.99 8.42 19.63
CA ASN A 162 -6.64 8.33 18.33
C ASN A 162 -5.86 9.08 17.24
N ALA A 163 -5.33 10.26 17.57
CA ALA A 163 -4.48 11.02 16.65
C ALA A 163 -3.21 10.25 16.28
N ARG A 164 -2.47 9.71 17.25
CA ARG A 164 -1.24 8.93 17.00
C ARG A 164 -1.50 7.65 16.21
N THR A 165 -2.62 6.98 16.48
CA THR A 165 -3.04 5.80 15.73
C THR A 165 -3.28 6.15 14.26
N MET A 166 -4.00 7.23 13.97
CA MET A 166 -4.24 7.67 12.58
C MET A 166 -2.97 8.14 11.87
N GLU A 167 -2.09 8.86 12.57
CA GLU A 167 -0.77 9.27 12.04
C GLU A 167 0.09 8.06 11.65
N SER A 168 0.15 7.06 12.52
CA SER A 168 0.90 5.82 12.27
C SER A 168 0.30 5.01 11.13
N TYR A 169 -1.03 4.88 11.09
CA TYR A 169 -1.75 4.24 9.99
C TYR A 169 -1.48 4.94 8.65
N ARG A 170 -1.61 6.27 8.60
CA ARG A 170 -1.28 7.07 7.41
C ARG A 170 0.17 6.87 6.99
N GLY A 171 1.11 6.90 7.93
CA GLY A 171 2.54 6.71 7.65
C GLY A 171 2.86 5.37 6.97
N VAL A 172 2.24 4.28 7.42
CA VAL A 172 2.42 2.96 6.78
C VAL A 172 1.81 2.95 5.38
N VAL A 173 0.57 3.43 5.22
CA VAL A 173 -0.11 3.43 3.92
C VAL A 173 0.61 4.32 2.90
N GLU A 174 1.07 5.50 3.30
CA GLU A 174 1.85 6.39 2.44
C GLU A 174 3.19 5.76 2.05
N PHE A 175 3.85 5.08 2.99
CA PHE A 175 5.08 4.35 2.70
C PHE A 175 4.82 3.23 1.69
N ASP A 176 3.81 2.38 1.93
CA ASP A 176 3.45 1.26 1.05
C ASP A 176 3.14 1.75 -0.37
N MET A 177 2.36 2.82 -0.51
CA MET A 177 2.01 3.39 -1.81
C MET A 177 3.23 3.88 -2.61
N ARG A 178 4.29 4.35 -1.96
CA ARG A 178 5.53 4.76 -2.65
C ARG A 178 6.30 3.59 -3.25
N TRP A 179 6.11 2.39 -2.73
CA TRP A 179 6.80 1.19 -3.20
C TRP A 179 6.05 0.42 -4.27
N VAL A 180 4.82 0.83 -4.61
CA VAL A 180 4.09 0.30 -5.76
C VAL A 180 4.80 0.74 -7.04
N GLN A 181 5.51 -0.21 -7.65
CA GLN A 181 6.28 0.06 -8.85
C GLN A 181 5.39 0.11 -10.10
N PRO A 182 5.61 1.04 -11.04
CA PRO A 182 4.91 1.02 -12.31
C PRO A 182 5.28 -0.23 -13.12
N PHE A 183 4.32 -0.69 -13.92
CA PHE A 183 4.53 -1.76 -14.89
C PHE A 183 5.09 -1.19 -16.18
N VAL A 184 5.96 -1.97 -16.82
CA VAL A 184 6.59 -1.64 -18.10
C VAL A 184 5.90 -2.46 -19.20
N GLU A 185 5.76 -1.89 -20.38
CA GLU A 185 5.21 -2.61 -21.54
C GLU A 185 6.11 -3.80 -21.93
N ALA A 186 5.49 -4.88 -22.40
CA ALA A 186 6.21 -6.07 -22.80
C ALA A 186 7.07 -5.80 -24.06
N PRO A 187 8.34 -6.22 -24.08
CA PRO A 187 9.15 -6.11 -25.27
C PRO A 187 8.63 -7.07 -26.37
N LYS A 188 8.72 -6.64 -27.63
CA LYS A 188 8.36 -7.49 -28.77
C LYS A 188 9.41 -8.59 -28.94
N ILE A 189 8.97 -9.79 -29.32
CA ILE A 189 9.86 -10.89 -29.71
C ILE A 189 10.12 -10.74 -31.21
N THR A 190 11.25 -10.15 -31.58
CA THR A 190 11.65 -9.96 -32.99
C THR A 190 13.04 -10.52 -33.24
N VAL A 191 13.20 -11.24 -34.35
CA VAL A 191 14.51 -11.64 -34.88
C VAL A 191 14.98 -10.51 -35.78
N ASP A 192 15.69 -9.53 -35.21
CA ASP A 192 16.23 -8.40 -35.97
C ASP A 192 17.43 -8.84 -36.85
N GLU A 193 17.14 -9.54 -37.94
CA GLU A 193 18.05 -9.68 -39.09
C GLU A 193 17.37 -9.27 -40.41
N VAL A 194 16.04 -9.42 -40.54
CA VAL A 194 15.34 -9.17 -41.81
C VAL A 194 15.02 -7.69 -42.05
N SER A 195 14.68 -6.92 -41.02
CA SER A 195 14.29 -5.51 -41.15
C SER A 195 15.43 -4.56 -41.62
N ARG A 196 16.70 -4.95 -41.51
CA ARG A 196 17.85 -4.15 -41.99
C ARG A 196 18.19 -4.39 -43.46
N GLN A 197 17.85 -5.56 -44.02
CA GLN A 197 18.20 -5.89 -45.41
C GLN A 197 17.25 -5.29 -46.45
N TRP A 198 15.98 -5.04 -46.10
CA TRP A 198 15.00 -4.44 -47.03
C TRP A 198 15.03 -2.90 -47.08
N ALA A 199 15.84 -2.25 -46.25
CA ALA A 199 15.99 -0.78 -46.24
C ALA A 199 17.24 -0.29 -47.01
N GLN A 200 18.03 -1.20 -47.59
CA GLN A 200 19.27 -0.90 -48.32
C GLN A 200 19.28 -1.43 -49.78
N GLY A 201 18.13 -1.86 -50.32
CA GLY A 201 17.97 -2.22 -51.73
C GLY A 201 16.97 -1.30 -52.41
#